data_AF-A0A965P0E5-F1
#
_entry.id   AF-A0A965P0E5-F1
#
_cell.length_a   1.000
_cell.length_b   1.000
_cell.length_c   1.000
_cell.angle_alpha   90.00
_cell.angle_beta   90.00
_cell.angle_gamma   90.00
#
_symmetry.space_group_name_H-M   'P 1'
#
loop_
_entity.id
_entity.type
_entity.pdbx_description
1 polymer ?
#
loop_
_entity_poly.entity_id
_entity_poly.type
_entity_poly.pdbx_seq_one_letter_code
_entity_poly.pdbx_strand_id
1 'polypeptide(L)'
;MTNKPPRASMFGDEADEGLDIGALKPGPIHRSDPEASRRAAEADGFVSREPLPPRQDTRRRHRTGRTVQVNIKMSEDYKARFTALADRTGASLNVTFERAIEALERGIDRAITDPEERR
;
A
#
# COMPACT_ATOMS: atom_id res chain seq x y z
N MET A 1 -8.30 25.38 -47.86
CA MET A 1 -7.74 25.65 -46.52
C MET A 1 -8.92 25.81 -45.57
N THR A 2 -9.18 24.80 -44.74
CA THR A 2 -10.35 24.76 -43.84
C THR A 2 -10.12 25.70 -42.66
N ASN A 3 -10.89 26.79 -42.57
CA ASN A 3 -10.83 27.71 -41.45
C ASN A 3 -11.61 27.11 -40.28
N LYS A 4 -10.91 26.68 -39.22
CA LYS A 4 -11.54 26.10 -38.02
C LYS A 4 -12.08 27.25 -37.16
N PRO A 5 -13.31 27.16 -36.64
CA PRO A 5 -13.84 28.22 -35.78
C PRO A 5 -12.99 28.34 -34.50
N PRO A 6 -12.81 29.57 -33.98
CA PRO A 6 -12.09 29.77 -32.73
C PRO A 6 -12.78 29.00 -31.59
N ARG A 7 -11.97 28.49 -30.67
CA ARG A 7 -12.49 27.72 -29.52
C ARG A 7 -13.30 28.68 -28.64
N ALA A 8 -14.52 28.29 -28.28
CA ALA A 8 -15.32 29.04 -27.33
C ALA A 8 -14.57 29.13 -26.00
N SER A 9 -14.27 30.35 -25.54
CA SER A 9 -13.74 30.59 -24.20
C SER A 9 -14.82 30.25 -23.17
N MET A 10 -14.46 29.57 -22.08
CA MET A 10 -15.39 29.27 -20.98
C MET A 10 -15.71 30.49 -20.11
N PHE A 11 -14.84 31.51 -20.17
CA PHE A 11 -15.02 32.81 -19.56
C PHE A 11 -15.18 33.73 -20.76
N GLY A 12 -16.42 34.17 -21.06
CA GLY A 12 -16.73 34.91 -22.29
C GLY A 12 -15.72 36.03 -22.58
N ASP A 13 -15.57 36.43 -23.85
CA ASP A 13 -14.49 37.34 -24.31
C ASP A 13 -14.38 38.66 -23.50
N GLU A 14 -15.43 39.07 -22.80
CA GLU A 14 -15.47 40.21 -21.86
C GLU A 14 -14.65 40.02 -20.56
N ALA A 15 -14.28 38.78 -20.20
CA ALA A 15 -13.56 38.48 -18.96
C ALA A 15 -12.14 39.08 -18.94
N ASP A 16 -11.53 39.24 -20.12
CA ASP A 16 -10.19 39.82 -20.27
C ASP A 16 -10.23 41.34 -20.52
N GLU A 17 -11.38 41.91 -20.90
CA GLU A 17 -11.50 43.31 -21.34
C GLU A 17 -11.57 44.34 -20.19
N GLY A 18 -11.75 43.89 -18.94
CA GLY A 18 -11.91 44.77 -17.78
C GLY A 18 -10.97 44.52 -16.60
N LEU A 19 -10.08 43.52 -16.69
CA LEU A 19 -9.17 43.18 -15.60
C LEU A 19 -7.88 44.02 -15.69
N ASP A 20 -7.80 45.09 -14.90
CA ASP A 20 -6.57 45.86 -14.74
C ASP A 20 -5.54 45.09 -13.88
N ILE A 21 -4.81 44.18 -14.55
CA ILE A 21 -3.75 43.38 -13.95
C ILE A 21 -2.61 44.27 -13.41
N GLY A 22 -2.45 45.48 -13.96
CA GLY A 22 -1.41 46.44 -13.54
C GLY A 22 -1.69 47.13 -12.22
N ALA A 23 -2.96 47.19 -11.80
CA ALA A 23 -3.36 47.79 -10.51
C ALA A 23 -3.16 46.86 -9.29
N LEU A 24 -2.84 45.58 -9.50
CA LEU A 24 -2.57 44.61 -8.43
C LEU A 24 -1.25 44.93 -7.72
N LYS A 25 -1.31 45.82 -6.72
CA LYS A 25 -0.17 46.13 -5.84
C LYS A 25 -0.18 45.20 -4.63
N PRO A 26 0.96 44.63 -4.23
CA PRO A 26 1.03 43.79 -3.04
C PRO A 26 0.69 44.62 -1.80
N GLY A 27 -0.29 44.16 -1.03
CA GLY A 27 -0.60 44.73 0.28
C GLY A 27 0.48 44.42 1.33
N PRO A 28 0.46 45.11 2.48
CA PRO A 28 1.39 44.84 3.57
C PRO A 28 1.23 43.40 4.10
N ILE A 29 2.34 42.65 4.13
CA ILE A 29 2.35 41.26 4.61
C ILE A 29 2.14 41.26 6.13
N HIS A 30 0.98 40.78 6.57
CA HIS A 30 0.71 40.52 7.98
C HIS A 30 1.04 39.06 8.28
N ARG A 31 2.11 38.84 9.07
CA ARG A 31 2.46 37.50 9.56
C ARG A 31 1.67 37.24 10.84
N SER A 32 0.91 36.15 10.87
CA SER A 32 0.26 35.68 12.08
C SER A 32 1.27 35.14 13.08
N ASP A 33 0.89 35.11 14.35
CA ASP A 33 1.67 34.46 15.40
C ASP A 33 1.84 32.95 15.08
N PRO A 34 3.09 32.46 14.94
CA PRO A 34 3.36 31.08 14.57
C PRO A 34 2.74 30.05 15.53
N GLU A 35 2.65 30.36 16.83
CA GLU A 35 2.08 29.45 17.83
C GLU A 35 0.55 29.36 17.69
N ALA A 36 -0.11 30.49 17.43
CA ALA A 36 -1.55 30.50 17.13
C ALA A 36 -1.86 29.72 15.85
N SER A 37 -1.05 29.86 14.80
CA SER A 37 -1.18 29.08 13.57
C SER A 37 -0.95 27.59 13.78
N ARG A 38 0.02 27.20 14.63
CA ARG A 38 0.26 25.78 14.95
C ARG A 38 -0.92 25.16 15.69
N ARG A 39 -1.49 25.85 16.69
CA ARG A 39 -2.65 25.35 17.45
C ARG A 39 -3.88 25.17 16.57
N ALA A 40 -4.14 26.11 15.65
CA ALA A 40 -5.24 25.99 14.70
C ALA A 40 -5.04 24.78 13.76
N ALA A 41 -3.83 24.60 13.24
CA ALA A 41 -3.49 23.46 12.40
C ALA A 41 -3.67 22.12 13.15
N GLU A 42 -3.22 22.02 14.40
CA GLU A 42 -3.39 20.83 15.23
C GLU A 42 -4.87 20.53 15.53
N ALA A 43 -5.68 21.55 15.83
CA ALA A 43 -7.12 21.40 16.07
C ALA A 43 -7.87 20.83 14.84
N ASP A 44 -7.43 21.22 13.64
CA ASP A 44 -7.98 20.72 12.37
C ASP A 44 -7.30 19.42 11.88
N GLY A 45 -6.43 18.81 12.69
CA GLY A 45 -5.77 17.54 12.38
C GLY A 45 -4.56 17.63 11.44
N PHE A 46 -4.10 18.84 11.13
CA PHE A 46 -2.86 19.11 10.39
C PHE A 46 -1.66 19.10 11.34
N VAL A 47 -1.34 17.92 11.86
CA VAL A 47 -0.14 17.72 12.69
C VAL A 47 1.11 17.61 11.80
N SER A 48 2.23 18.17 12.26
CA SER A 48 3.51 18.12 11.54
C SER A 48 3.92 16.68 11.19
N ARG A 49 4.34 16.47 9.94
CA ARG A 49 4.88 15.18 9.43
C ARG A 49 6.39 15.10 9.60
N GLU A 50 6.96 15.76 10.60
CA GLU A 50 8.37 15.53 10.92
C GLU A 50 8.61 14.02 11.08
N PRO A 51 9.67 13.49 10.46
CA PRO A 51 9.92 12.06 10.48
C PRO A 51 10.06 11.64 11.95
N LEU A 52 9.13 10.82 12.43
CA LEU A 52 9.30 10.18 13.73
C LEU A 52 10.63 9.41 13.70
N PRO A 53 11.40 9.41 14.81
CA PRO A 53 12.62 8.62 14.89
C PRO A 53 12.29 7.17 14.48
N PRO A 54 13.14 6.52 13.68
CA PRO A 54 12.83 5.21 13.12
C PRO A 54 12.50 4.26 14.28
N ARG A 55 11.24 3.83 14.34
CA ARG A 55 10.80 2.79 15.27
C ARG A 55 11.71 1.59 15.01
N GLN A 56 12.45 1.13 16.02
CA GLN A 56 13.38 0.00 15.87
C GLN A 56 12.67 -1.10 15.08
N ASP A 57 13.20 -1.39 13.89
CA ASP A 57 12.61 -2.34 12.96
C ASP A 57 12.70 -3.72 13.61
N THR A 58 11.63 -4.14 14.28
CA THR A 58 11.49 -5.48 14.87
C THR A 58 11.25 -6.54 13.80
N ARG A 59 11.34 -6.19 12.51
CA ARG A 59 11.35 -7.18 11.42
C ARG A 59 12.51 -8.12 11.67
N ARG A 60 12.16 -9.31 12.16
CA ARG A 60 12.98 -10.50 12.10
C ARG A 60 13.24 -10.79 10.62
N ARG A 61 14.24 -10.13 10.04
CA ARG A 61 14.74 -10.41 8.69
C ARG A 61 15.43 -11.77 8.75
N HIS A 62 14.63 -12.82 8.68
CA HIS A 62 15.10 -14.17 8.49
C HIS A 62 15.68 -14.25 7.06
N ARG A 63 17.00 -14.10 6.92
CA ARG A 63 17.73 -14.40 5.67
C ARG A 63 17.85 -15.92 5.53
N THR A 64 16.75 -16.58 5.21
CA THR A 64 16.67 -18.05 5.18
C THR A 64 16.88 -18.67 3.80
N GLY A 65 17.52 -17.98 2.85
CA GLY A 65 17.84 -18.55 1.53
C GLY A 65 16.64 -18.83 0.60
N ARG A 66 15.41 -18.44 1.00
CA ARG A 66 14.19 -18.56 0.19
C ARG A 66 14.18 -17.46 -0.88
N THR A 67 14.61 -17.80 -2.08
CA THR A 67 14.76 -16.84 -3.21
C THR A 67 13.68 -16.96 -4.26
N VAL A 68 12.92 -18.06 -4.28
CA VAL A 68 11.92 -18.35 -5.32
C VAL A 68 10.51 -18.22 -4.75
N GLN A 69 9.66 -17.48 -5.45
CA GLN A 69 8.25 -17.31 -5.11
C GLN A 69 7.38 -18.30 -5.88
N VAL A 70 6.44 -18.92 -5.19
CA VAL A 70 5.40 -19.75 -5.81
C VAL A 70 4.10 -18.94 -5.85
N ASN A 71 3.59 -18.67 -7.05
CA ASN A 71 2.37 -17.89 -7.25
C ASN A 71 1.17 -18.83 -7.45
N ILE A 72 0.37 -19.02 -6.40
CA ILE A 72 -0.81 -19.89 -6.42
C ILE A 72 -2.04 -19.07 -6.04
N LYS A 73 -3.13 -19.27 -6.78
CA LYS A 73 -4.45 -18.83 -6.38
C LYS A 73 -5.15 -19.97 -5.63
N MET A 74 -5.77 -19.66 -4.51
CA MET A 74 -6.52 -20.61 -3.68
C MET A 74 -7.79 -19.96 -3.15
N SER A 75 -8.76 -20.76 -2.71
CA SER A 75 -9.95 -20.22 -2.05
C SER A 75 -9.61 -19.63 -0.68
N GLU A 76 -10.50 -18.78 -0.17
CA GLU A 76 -10.34 -18.14 1.13
C GLU A 76 -10.32 -19.15 2.30
N ASP A 77 -11.15 -20.18 2.21
CA ASP A 77 -11.19 -21.27 3.20
C ASP A 77 -9.84 -22.00 3.31
N TYR A 78 -9.20 -22.35 2.19
CA TYR A 78 -7.87 -22.96 2.23
C TYR A 78 -6.80 -22.02 2.77
N LYS A 79 -6.88 -20.73 2.44
CA LYS A 79 -5.97 -19.71 2.99
C LYS A 79 -6.09 -19.61 4.51
N ALA A 80 -7.32 -19.60 5.04
CA ALA A 80 -7.58 -19.55 6.48
C ALA A 80 -7.02 -20.79 7.19
N ARG A 81 -7.29 -21.98 6.66
CA ARG A 81 -6.75 -23.24 7.20
C ARG A 81 -5.22 -23.28 7.20
N PHE A 82 -4.60 -22.84 6.11
CA PHE A 82 -3.14 -22.80 6.00
C PHE A 82 -2.51 -21.81 6.99
N THR A 83 -3.16 -20.67 7.21
CA THR A 83 -2.73 -19.67 8.20
C THR A 83 -2.84 -20.24 9.62
N ALA A 84 -3.98 -20.85 9.97
CA ALA A 84 -4.18 -21.50 11.26
C ALA A 84 -3.17 -22.64 11.52
N LEU A 85 -2.73 -23.35 10.48
CA LEU A 85 -1.69 -24.38 10.59
C LEU A 85 -0.33 -23.79 10.96
N ALA A 86 0.03 -22.66 10.35
CA ALA A 86 1.25 -21.93 10.68
C ALA A 86 1.21 -21.42 12.13
N ASP A 87 0.09 -20.83 12.55
CA ASP A 87 -0.11 -20.31 13.90
C ASP A 87 0.01 -21.41 14.97
N ARG A 88 -0.61 -22.57 14.72
CA ARG A 88 -0.53 -23.73 15.63
C ARG A 88 0.89 -24.25 15.86
N THR A 89 1.75 -24.11 14.86
CA THR A 89 3.14 -24.59 14.91
C THR A 89 4.13 -23.49 15.29
N GLY A 90 3.66 -22.25 15.44
CA GLY A 90 4.50 -21.07 15.65
C GLY A 90 5.47 -20.81 14.48
N ALA A 91 5.21 -21.39 13.31
CA ALA A 91 6.07 -21.30 12.14
C ALA A 91 5.60 -20.20 11.19
N SER A 92 6.49 -19.68 10.36
CA SER A 92 6.09 -18.80 9.27
C SER A 92 5.34 -19.57 8.18
N LEU A 93 4.54 -18.87 7.37
CA LEU A 93 3.81 -19.48 6.25
C LEU A 93 4.75 -20.23 5.28
N ASN A 94 5.95 -19.69 5.02
CA ASN A 94 6.92 -20.33 4.13
C ASN A 94 7.45 -21.65 4.71
N VAL A 95 7.79 -21.67 6.01
CA VAL A 95 8.23 -22.91 6.68
C VAL A 95 7.10 -23.93 6.74
N THR A 96 5.87 -23.46 6.96
CA THR A 96 4.67 -24.30 6.96
C THR A 96 4.43 -24.91 5.59
N PHE A 97 4.67 -24.16 4.52
CA PHE A 97 4.58 -24.64 3.15
C PHE A 97 5.58 -25.76 2.88
N GLU A 98 6.87 -25.55 3.20
CA GLU A 98 7.92 -26.56 3.04
C GLU A 98 7.57 -27.86 3.78
N ARG A 99 7.16 -27.75 5.05
CA ARG A 99 6.73 -28.91 5.86
C ARG A 99 5.50 -29.62 5.29
N ALA A 100 4.56 -28.86 4.71
CA ALA A 100 3.38 -29.43 4.08
C ALA A 100 3.74 -30.23 2.82
N ILE A 101 4.70 -29.74 2.02
CA ILE A 101 5.21 -30.47 0.85
C ILE A 101 5.88 -31.76 1.27
N GLU A 102 6.81 -31.71 2.24
CA GLU A 102 7.48 -32.94 2.72
C GLU A 102 6.48 -33.96 3.30
N ALA A 103 5.44 -33.50 3.98
CA ALA A 103 4.38 -34.38 4.50
C ALA A 103 3.54 -35.00 3.37
N LEU A 104 3.26 -34.23 2.32
CA LEU A 104 2.55 -34.69 1.14
C LEU A 104 3.37 -35.72 0.36
N GLU A 105 4.67 -35.46 0.14
CA GLU A 105 5.59 -36.40 -0.52
C GLU A 105 5.66 -37.74 0.20
N ARG A 106 5.84 -37.73 1.53
CA ARG A 106 5.81 -38.97 2.33
C ARG A 106 4.49 -39.73 2.20
N GLY A 107 3.36 -39.01 2.15
CA GLY A 107 2.05 -39.62 1.96
C GLY A 107 1.88 -40.24 0.57
N ILE A 108 2.36 -39.55 -0.46
CA ILE A 108 2.35 -40.03 -1.85
C ILE A 108 3.23 -41.26 -1.99
N ASP A 109 4.47 -41.21 -1.48
CA ASP A 109 5.42 -42.32 -1.55
C ASP A 109 4.89 -43.58 -0.85
N ARG A 110 4.25 -43.39 0.32
CA ARG A 110 3.54 -44.46 1.02
C ARG A 110 2.41 -45.05 0.15
N ALA A 111 1.56 -44.21 -0.43
CA ALA A 111 0.44 -44.66 -1.28
C ALA A 111 0.87 -45.24 -2.64
N ILE A 112 2.09 -44.95 -3.10
CA ILE A 112 2.69 -45.57 -4.29
C ILE A 112 3.28 -46.95 -3.93
N THR A 113 3.90 -47.07 -2.76
CA THR A 113 4.58 -48.29 -2.32
C THR A 113 3.60 -49.35 -1.80
N ASP A 114 2.47 -48.94 -1.22
CA ASP A 114 1.42 -49.84 -0.73
C ASP A 114 0.10 -49.64 -1.51
N PRO A 115 -0.19 -50.48 -2.52
CA PRO A 115 -1.35 -50.31 -3.40
C PRO A 115 -2.70 -50.55 -2.72
N GLU A 116 -2.73 -51.13 -1.51
CA GLU A 116 -3.97 -51.39 -0.75
C GLU A 116 -4.53 -50.13 -0.05
N GLU A 117 -3.73 -49.07 0.13
CA GLU A 117 -4.19 -47.80 0.74
C GLU A 117 -4.83 -46.82 -0.28
N ARG A 118 -4.99 -47.21 -1.55
CA ARG A 118 -5.60 -46.39 -2.61
C ARG A 118 -7.13 -46.30 -2.60
N ARG A 119 -7.82 -46.87 -1.59
CA ARG A 119 -9.29 -46.94 -1.52
C ARG A 119 -9.93 -45.79 -0.76
#